data_AF-A0A8J4VMB0-F1
#
_entry.id   AF-A0A8J4VMB0-F1
#
_cell.length_a   1.000
_cell.length_b   1.000
_cell.length_c   1.000
_cell.angle_alpha   90.00
_cell.angle_beta   90.00
_cell.angle_gamma   90.00
#
_symmetry.space_group_name_H-M   'P 1'
#
loop_
_entity.id
_entity.type
_entity.pdbx_description
1 polymer ?
#
loop_
_entity_poly.entity_id
_entity_poly.type
_entity_poly.pdbx_seq_one_letter_code
_entity_poly.pdbx_strand_id
1 'polypeptide(L)'
;MAWPFMKNLFWGLLVLVQICVHRACFVEESMGLLEFKEFVRSNGDDADHLLPSWVDDSNSECCGWEQVRCNSTTGHVIKLSPQCYPNI
;
A
#
# COMPACT_ATOMS: atom_id res chain seq x y z
N MET A 1 -42.63 2.89 4.47
CA MET A 1 -42.08 2.92 3.08
C MET A 1 -40.63 3.44 3.03
N ALA A 2 -39.74 3.02 3.95
CA ALA A 2 -38.33 3.44 3.98
C ALA A 2 -37.33 2.28 3.80
N TRP A 3 -37.85 1.04 3.75
CA TRP A 3 -37.09 -0.19 3.65
C TRP A 3 -36.10 -0.27 2.46
N PRO A 4 -36.46 0.15 1.22
CA PRO A 4 -35.53 0.06 0.10
C PRO A 4 -34.36 1.06 0.21
N PHE A 5 -34.57 2.23 0.82
CA PHE A 5 -33.51 3.22 1.05
C PHE A 5 -32.46 2.71 2.05
N MET A 6 -32.91 2.11 3.15
CA MET A 6 -32.02 1.52 4.15
C MET A 6 -31.20 0.38 3.57
N LYS A 7 -31.81 -0.44 2.70
CA LYS A 7 -31.13 -1.57 2.04
C LYS A 7 -30.06 -1.10 1.05
N ASN A 8 -30.34 -0.05 0.27
CA ASN A 8 -29.36 0.54 -0.64
C ASN A 8 -28.21 1.22 0.10
N LEU A 9 -28.51 1.92 1.21
CA LEU A 9 -27.49 2.51 2.07
C LEU A 9 -26.59 1.43 2.68
N PHE A 10 -27.19 0.35 3.17
CA PHE A 10 -26.45 -0.77 3.75
C PHE A 10 -25.58 -1.48 2.72
N TRP A 11 -26.09 -1.70 1.50
CA TRP A 11 -25.29 -2.23 0.39
C TRP A 11 -24.15 -1.29 -0.02
N GLY A 12 -24.40 0.01 -0.09
CA GLY A 12 -23.37 1.02 -0.38
C GLY A 12 -22.26 1.03 0.69
N LEU A 13 -22.64 0.97 1.97
CA LEU A 13 -21.69 0.88 3.08
C LEU A 13 -20.88 -0.43 3.05
N LEU A 14 -21.51 -1.56 2.74
CA LEU A 14 -20.81 -2.84 2.61
C LEU A 14 -19.73 -2.78 1.52
N VAL A 15 -20.05 -2.20 0.36
CA VAL A 15 -19.11 -2.03 -0.76
C VAL A 15 -17.98 -1.08 -0.39
N LEU A 16 -18.27 0.03 0.29
CA LEU A 16 -17.26 0.98 0.76
C LEU A 16 -16.26 0.35 1.74
N VAL A 17 -16.76 -0.44 2.70
CA VAL A 17 -15.91 -1.13 3.68
C VAL A 17 -14.97 -2.13 2.99
N GLN A 18 -15.45 -2.90 2.02
CA GLN A 18 -14.60 -3.83 1.26
C GLN A 18 -13.50 -3.11 0.48
N ILE A 19 -13.80 -1.93 -0.09
CA ILE A 19 -12.82 -1.11 -0.83
C ILE A 19 -11.76 -0.55 0.12
N CYS A 20 -12.12 -0.10 1.33
CA CYS A 20 -11.16 0.39 2.32
C CYS A 20 -10.25 -0.72 2.85
N VAL A 21 -10.81 -1.90 3.14
CA VAL A 21 -10.04 -3.05 3.64
C VAL A 21 -9.00 -3.53 2.62
N HIS A 22 -9.34 -3.50 1.32
CA HIS A 22 -8.41 -3.90 0.26
C HIS A 22 -7.26 -2.91 0.02
N ARG A 23 -7.44 -1.67 0.48
CA ARG A 23 -6.51 -0.57 0.24
C ARG A 23 -5.63 -0.24 1.45
N ALA A 24 -6.07 -0.56 2.65
CA ALA A 24 -5.28 -0.38 3.86
C ALA A 24 -4.03 -1.29 3.83
N CYS A 25 -2.87 -0.72 4.14
CA CYS A 25 -1.65 -1.50 4.30
C CYS A 25 -1.68 -2.26 5.63
N PHE A 26 -1.18 -3.50 5.64
CA PHE A 26 -0.93 -4.22 6.89
C PHE A 26 0.27 -3.62 7.61
N VAL A 27 0.18 -3.48 8.93
CA VAL A 27 1.24 -2.86 9.76
C VAL A 27 2.57 -3.57 9.59
N GLU A 28 2.55 -4.90 9.49
CA GLU A 28 3.74 -5.72 9.30
C GLU A 28 4.37 -5.50 7.91
N GLU A 29 3.55 -5.31 6.88
CA GLU A 29 4.00 -5.05 5.52
C GLU A 29 4.59 -3.64 5.40
N SER A 30 3.92 -2.61 5.93
CA SER A 30 4.45 -1.24 5.93
C SER A 30 5.77 -1.15 6.69
N MET A 31 5.85 -1.80 7.86
CA MET A 31 7.06 -1.81 8.68
C MET A 31 8.23 -2.47 7.95
N GLY A 32 8.02 -3.66 7.36
CA GLY A 32 9.08 -4.35 6.61
C GLY A 32 9.56 -3.57 5.38
N LEU A 33 8.66 -2.85 4.70
CA LEU A 33 9.02 -1.99 3.58
C LEU A 33 9.83 -0.76 4.02
N LEU A 34 9.47 -0.13 5.13
CA LEU A 34 10.22 1.01 5.67
C LEU A 34 11.60 0.58 6.18
N GLU A 35 11.72 -0.58 6.82
CA GLU A 35 13.02 -1.16 7.18
C GLU A 35 13.89 -1.43 5.95
N PHE A 36 13.29 -1.93 4.86
CA PHE A 36 13.99 -2.11 3.59
C PHE A 36 14.47 -0.77 3.01
N LYS A 37 13.64 0.30 3.08
CA LYS A 37 14.05 1.64 2.65
C LYS A 37 15.24 2.17 3.44
N GLU A 38 15.25 1.99 4.77
CA GLU A 38 16.39 2.37 5.60
C GLU A 38 17.64 1.53 5.30
N PHE A 39 17.48 0.25 4.97
CA PHE A 39 18.59 -0.59 4.50
C PHE A 39 19.22 -0.04 3.22
N VAL A 40 18.40 0.34 2.22
CA VAL A 40 18.87 0.97 0.97
C VAL A 40 19.62 2.27 1.28
N ARG A 41 19.09 3.11 2.19
CA ARG A 41 19.76 4.34 2.62
C ARG A 41 21.12 4.06 3.27
N SER A 42 21.20 3.04 4.12
CA SER A 42 22.43 2.66 4.80
C SER A 42 23.51 2.09 3.85
N ASN A 43 23.09 1.54 2.71
CA ASN A 43 23.98 1.02 1.68
C ASN A 43 24.66 2.12 0.84
N GLY A 44 24.32 3.40 1.09
CA GLY A 44 24.86 4.56 0.39
C GLY A 44 24.08 4.96 -0.85
N ASP A 45 22.96 4.31 -1.13
CA ASP A 45 22.05 4.66 -2.20
C ASP A 45 21.07 5.76 -1.75
N ASP A 46 20.62 6.59 -2.69
CA ASP A 46 19.59 7.59 -2.42
C ASP A 46 18.21 6.93 -2.34
N ALA A 47 17.89 6.41 -1.15
CA ALA A 47 16.62 5.71 -0.88
C ALA A 47 15.39 6.59 -1.11
N ASP A 48 15.50 7.91 -0.96
CA ASP A 48 14.39 8.83 -1.21
C ASP A 48 14.18 9.06 -2.71
N HIS A 49 15.25 9.01 -3.51
CA HIS A 49 15.15 8.99 -4.97
C HIS A 49 14.65 7.63 -5.51
N LEU A 50 15.10 6.52 -4.93
CA LEU A 50 14.73 5.18 -5.40
C LEU A 50 13.32 4.75 -4.97
N LEU A 51 12.89 5.18 -3.78
CA LEU A 51 11.62 4.81 -3.15
C LEU A 51 10.87 6.07 -2.65
N PRO A 52 10.52 7.00 -3.56
CA PRO A 52 9.99 8.32 -3.21
C PRO A 52 8.59 8.25 -2.58
N SER A 53 7.78 7.27 -2.96
CA SER A 53 6.41 7.10 -2.45
C SER A 53 6.33 6.34 -1.13
N TRP A 54 7.43 5.74 -0.67
CA TRP A 54 7.46 4.92 0.54
C TRP A 54 7.59 5.84 1.74
N VAL A 55 6.44 6.22 2.30
CA VAL A 55 6.32 7.21 3.38
C VAL A 55 5.83 6.55 4.65
N ASP A 56 6.40 6.96 5.78
CA ASP A 56 5.95 6.53 7.11
C ASP A 56 4.72 7.33 7.54
N ASP A 57 3.59 7.10 6.86
CA ASP A 57 2.29 7.64 7.26
C ASP A 57 1.34 6.48 7.55
N SER A 58 0.76 6.51 8.75
CA SER A 58 -0.28 5.60 9.24
C SER A 58 -1.49 5.46 8.32
N ASN A 59 -1.74 6.42 7.43
CA ASN A 59 -2.84 6.37 6.45
C ASN A 59 -2.39 6.02 5.02
N SER A 60 -1.11 5.75 4.80
CA SER A 60 -0.62 5.46 3.46
C SER A 60 -0.97 4.03 3.02
N GLU A 61 -1.57 3.93 1.85
CA GLU A 61 -1.91 2.66 1.21
C GLU A 61 -0.65 2.13 0.52
N CYS A 62 0.01 1.08 1.05
CA CYS A 62 1.23 0.53 0.45
C CYS A 62 1.03 0.07 -1.00
N CYS A 63 -0.18 -0.36 -1.37
CA CYS A 63 -0.52 -0.71 -2.74
C CYS A 63 -0.56 0.50 -3.70
N GLY A 64 -0.59 1.71 -3.16
CA GLY A 64 -0.41 2.96 -3.90
C GLY A 64 1.06 3.40 -4.01
N TRP A 65 1.98 2.75 -3.32
CA TRP A 65 3.40 3.05 -3.44
C TRP A 65 3.95 2.54 -4.79
N GLU A 66 4.79 3.36 -5.40
CA GLU A 66 5.57 2.95 -6.56
C GLU A 66 6.42 1.73 -6.19
N GLN A 67 6.59 0.83 -7.18
CA GLN A 67 7.37 -0.40 -7.03
C GLN A 67 6.79 -1.44 -6.06
N VAL A 68 5.61 -1.19 -5.48
CA VAL A 68 4.84 -2.17 -4.71
C VAL A 68 3.75 -2.77 -5.57
N ARG A 69 3.62 -4.10 -5.56
CA ARG A 69 2.56 -4.81 -6.27
C ARG A 69 1.79 -5.68 -5.28
N CYS A 70 0.50 -5.40 -5.18
CA CYS A 70 -0.41 -6.12 -4.30
C CYS A 70 -1.25 -7.17 -5.03
N ASN A 71 -1.75 -8.13 -4.27
CA ASN A 71 -2.75 -9.09 -4.72
C ASN A 71 -4.12 -8.40 -4.81
N SER A 72 -4.75 -8.43 -5.98
CA SER A 72 -6.05 -7.78 -6.25
C SER A 72 -7.25 -8.39 -5.52
N THR A 73 -7.07 -9.53 -4.85
CA THR A 73 -8.10 -10.20 -4.05
C THR A 73 -7.89 -9.95 -2.56
N THR A 74 -6.65 -10.00 -2.08
CA THR A 74 -6.36 -9.93 -0.64
C THR A 74 -5.77 -8.60 -0.16
N GLY A 75 -5.28 -7.74 -1.05
CA GLY A 75 -4.63 -6.47 -0.69
C GLY A 75 -3.19 -6.62 -0.21
N HIS A 76 -2.70 -7.85 -0.02
CA HIS A 76 -1.34 -8.12 0.43
C HIS A 76 -0.27 -7.76 -0.60
N VAL A 77 0.87 -7.28 -0.12
CA VAL A 77 2.07 -7.06 -0.94
C VAL A 77 2.62 -8.41 -1.38
N ILE A 78 2.65 -8.66 -2.70
CA ILE A 78 3.11 -9.93 -3.27
C ILE A 78 4.43 -9.78 -4.04
N LYS A 79 4.81 -8.56 -4.42
CA LYS A 79 6.04 -8.33 -5.16
C LYS A 79 6.51 -6.90 -5.00
N LEU A 80 7.82 -6.76 -4.87
CA LEU A 80 8.54 -5.51 -5.04
C LEU A 80 9.19 -5.53 -6.42
N SER A 81 9.09 -4.41 -7.13
CA SER A 81 9.74 -4.22 -8.43
C SER A 81 10.88 -3.22 -8.23
N PRO A 82 12.03 -3.67 -7.69
CA PRO A 82 13.15 -2.77 -7.48
C PRO A 82 13.57 -2.18 -8.82
N GLN A 83 13.58 -0.84 -8.93
CA GLN A 83 14.32 -0.20 -10.02
C GLN A 83 15.81 -0.33 -9.69
N CYS A 84 16.46 -1.35 -10.28
CA CYS A 84 17.91 -1.39 -10.35
C CYS A 84 18.37 -0.42 -11.45
N TYR A 85 19.01 0.69 -11.09
CA TYR A 85 19.87 1.40 -12.04
C TYR A 85 21.25 0.73 -12.05
N PRO A 86 21.81 0.36 -13.21
CA PRO A 86 23.20 -0.05 -13.27
C PRO A 86 24.08 1.19 -13.14
N ASN A 87 24.97 1.18 -12.13
CA ASN A 87 26.03 2.16 -11.88
C ASN A 87 26.64 2.75 -13.18
N ILE A 88 26.80 4.07 -13.21
CA ILE A 88 27.80 4.77 -14.03
C ILE A 88 29.06 4.94 -13.19
#